data_AF-A0A1G2ZJQ1-F1
#
_entry.id   AF-A0A1G2ZJQ1-F1
#
_cell.length_a   1.000
_cell.length_b   1.000
_cell.length_c   1.000
_cell.angle_alpha   90.00
_cell.angle_beta   90.00
_cell.angle_gamma   90.00
#
_symmetry.space_group_name_H-M   'P 1'
#
loop_
_entity.id
_entity.type
_entity.pdbx_description
1 polymer ?
#
loop_
_entity_poly.entity_id
_entity_poly.type
_entity_poly.pdbx_seq_one_letter_code
_entity_poly.pdbx_strand_id
1 'polypeptide(L)'
;MSYNLFIQLEGYALNREKTDEENLVTEIFVYLLNSSKHLQKKFLSHLLADQRKSLKKKLLRQFRNPEIESQVPSGDSIFDISIYSKNSDERIIIENKVGSKPCIDQIRKYLKSNIGYVALLTPTNVNSVNQKNRRYLGHFCWKDVYKIIKKMYEKQGSEIMGEFMKYMEEKNMGPLSNFTEKEIANAATGYGFITKAEKFVEEVKCGVEPYLCETFNKGRSKIKLKSGNSNPDRLISYYFYPPPKGREKYRMYLGFGIQIYDDERPYFFIRIGVWTKKRRDIVEKDHEVREKAKKLKRKGWEQDKRYPEWILWKVFEMLSKKDADKLVKEMVNNTKNSIEKLRSIRLMESIRRALS
;
A
#
# COMPACT_ATOMS: atom_id res chain seq x y z
N MET A 1 -21.32 16.55 20.30
CA MET A 1 -20.27 16.12 19.36
C MET A 1 -19.29 17.27 19.23
N SER A 2 -18.02 17.08 19.58
CA SER A 2 -16.98 18.08 19.29
C SER A 2 -16.68 17.98 17.80
N TYR A 3 -16.95 19.05 17.05
CA TYR A 3 -16.65 19.13 15.63
C TYR A 3 -15.14 19.30 15.43
N ASN A 4 -14.53 18.52 14.54
CA ASN A 4 -13.12 18.67 14.19
C ASN A 4 -12.91 19.99 13.43
N LEU A 5 -11.96 20.82 13.90
CA LEU A 5 -11.69 22.14 13.32
C LEU A 5 -11.33 22.07 11.84
N PHE A 6 -10.51 21.10 11.43
CA PHE A 6 -10.01 21.02 10.06
C PHE A 6 -11.05 20.56 9.06
N ILE A 7 -12.03 19.76 9.49
CA ILE A 7 -13.20 19.42 8.66
C ILE A 7 -14.06 20.65 8.42
N GLN A 8 -14.25 21.47 9.46
CA GLN A 8 -14.99 22.72 9.31
C GLN A 8 -14.28 23.66 8.33
N LEU A 9 -12.95 23.82 8.47
CA LEU A 9 -12.13 24.62 7.56
C LEU A 9 -12.18 24.10 6.12
N GLU A 10 -12.14 22.78 5.91
CA GLU A 10 -12.32 22.17 4.59
C GLU A 10 -13.69 22.52 4.00
N GLY A 11 -14.74 22.57 4.83
CA GLY A 11 -16.09 22.95 4.41
C GLY A 11 -16.22 24.38 3.89
N TYR A 12 -15.29 25.28 4.24
CA TYR A 12 -15.23 26.67 3.76
C TYR A 12 -14.40 26.85 2.49
N ALA A 13 -13.69 25.82 2.02
CA ALA A 13 -13.02 25.87 0.73
C ALA A 13 -14.08 26.01 -0.39
N LEU A 14 -14.03 27.13 -1.11
CA LEU A 14 -15.09 27.56 -2.04
C LEU A 14 -15.30 26.61 -3.24
N ASN A 15 -14.40 25.66 -3.47
CA ASN A 15 -14.55 24.58 -4.45
C ASN A 15 -14.18 23.23 -3.83
N ARG A 16 -15.13 22.30 -3.70
CA ARG A 16 -14.86 20.95 -3.19
C ARG A 16 -14.12 20.06 -4.20
N GLU A 17 -13.08 20.57 -4.83
CA GLU A 17 -12.20 19.77 -5.68
C GLU A 17 -11.15 19.04 -4.82
N LYS A 18 -10.70 17.86 -5.27
CA LYS A 18 -9.70 17.03 -4.54
C LYS A 18 -8.38 17.77 -4.27
N THR A 19 -8.09 18.79 -5.06
CA THR A 19 -6.93 19.67 -4.92
C THR A 19 -6.99 20.48 -3.62
N ASP A 20 -8.19 20.86 -3.15
CA ASP A 20 -8.35 21.69 -1.96
C ASP A 20 -8.11 20.90 -0.67
N GLU A 21 -8.48 19.61 -0.64
CA GLU A 21 -8.13 18.71 0.46
C GLU A 21 -6.60 18.50 0.55
N GLU A 22 -5.94 18.25 -0.59
CA GLU A 22 -4.49 18.05 -0.63
C GLU A 22 -3.74 19.31 -0.18
N ASN A 23 -4.20 20.48 -0.60
CA ASN A 23 -3.62 21.76 -0.20
C ASN A 23 -3.84 22.02 1.29
N LEU A 24 -5.04 21.81 1.82
CA LEU A 24 -5.33 22.01 3.25
C LEU A 24 -4.47 21.11 4.14
N VAL A 25 -4.38 19.82 3.83
CA VAL A 25 -3.51 18.88 4.56
C VAL A 25 -2.05 19.36 4.54
N THR A 26 -1.60 19.84 3.38
CA THR A 26 -0.25 20.34 3.17
C THR A 26 0.03 21.57 4.03
N GLU A 27 -0.85 22.56 4.02
CA GLU A 27 -0.75 23.80 4.81
C GLU A 27 -0.71 23.51 6.32
N ILE A 28 -1.65 22.70 6.82
CA ILE A 28 -1.70 22.33 8.24
C ILE A 28 -0.40 21.63 8.65
N PHE A 29 0.08 20.70 7.82
CA PHE A 29 1.30 19.97 8.13
C PHE A 29 2.54 20.88 8.12
N VAL A 30 2.66 21.78 7.15
CA VAL A 30 3.76 22.78 7.11
C VAL A 30 3.70 23.69 8.34
N TYR A 31 2.52 24.16 8.73
CA TYR A 31 2.33 24.94 9.96
C TYR A 31 2.84 24.18 11.18
N LEU A 32 2.46 22.90 11.35
CA LEU A 32 2.93 22.09 12.48
C LEU A 32 4.45 21.90 12.49
N LEU A 33 5.06 21.67 11.32
CA LEU A 33 6.50 21.54 11.19
C LEU A 33 7.24 22.83 11.57
N ASN A 34 6.72 23.99 11.16
CA ASN A 34 7.29 25.30 11.50
C ASN A 34 7.08 25.66 12.98
N SER A 35 5.97 25.20 13.58
CA SER A 35 5.63 25.46 14.98
C SER A 35 6.46 24.62 15.97
N SER A 36 7.08 23.52 15.52
CA SER A 36 7.83 22.62 16.40
C SER A 36 9.15 22.13 15.78
N LYS A 37 10.27 22.74 16.20
CA LYS A 37 11.64 22.31 15.83
C LYS A 37 11.90 20.83 16.11
N HIS A 38 11.26 20.26 17.13
CA HIS A 38 11.45 18.84 17.43
C HIS A 38 10.69 17.95 16.44
N LEU A 39 9.45 18.31 16.10
CA LEU A 39 8.68 17.62 15.06
C LEU A 39 9.42 17.70 13.71
N GLN A 40 9.89 18.90 13.35
CA GLN A 40 10.70 19.15 12.15
C GLN A 40 11.91 18.20 12.07
N LYS A 41 12.70 18.10 13.15
CA LYS A 41 13.87 17.18 13.21
C LYS A 41 13.49 15.72 13.08
N LYS A 42 12.38 15.30 13.70
CA LYS A 42 11.90 13.90 13.63
C LYS A 42 11.44 13.55 12.22
N PHE A 43 10.70 14.46 11.58
CA PHE A 43 10.26 14.30 10.20
C PHE A 43 11.44 14.24 9.22
N LEU A 44 12.40 15.15 9.31
CA LEU A 44 13.63 15.10 8.49
C LEU A 44 14.43 13.83 8.71
N SER A 45 14.55 13.37 9.96
CA SER A 45 15.24 12.11 10.27
C SER A 45 14.55 10.90 9.65
N HIS A 46 13.23 10.95 9.52
CA HIS A 46 12.42 9.92 8.85
C HIS A 46 12.62 9.96 7.33
N LEU A 47 12.56 11.14 6.69
CA LEU A 47 12.83 11.31 5.26
C LEU A 47 14.22 10.83 4.84
N LEU A 48 15.19 10.92 5.74
CA LEU A 48 16.58 10.55 5.51
C LEU A 48 16.94 9.18 6.09
N ALA A 49 15.96 8.38 6.53
CA ALA A 49 16.20 7.13 7.26
C ALA A 49 17.05 6.13 6.45
N ASP A 50 16.68 5.94 5.19
CA ASP A 50 17.24 4.92 4.29
C ASP A 50 18.43 5.41 3.45
N GLN A 51 18.84 6.66 3.66
CA GLN A 51 19.99 7.24 2.97
C GLN A 51 21.31 6.69 3.53
N ARG A 52 22.33 6.57 2.66
CA ARG A 52 23.69 6.18 3.08
C ARG A 52 24.14 7.02 4.28
N LYS A 53 24.73 6.38 5.30
CA LYS A 53 25.09 7.02 6.57
C LYS A 53 25.82 8.35 6.42
N SER A 54 26.76 8.44 5.46
CA SER A 54 27.49 9.67 5.13
C SER A 54 26.59 10.78 4.55
N LEU A 55 25.74 10.43 3.58
CA LEU A 55 24.78 11.36 2.97
C LEU A 55 23.74 11.83 4.00
N LYS A 56 23.18 10.92 4.78
CA LYS A 56 22.26 11.24 5.89
C LYS A 56 22.86 12.26 6.85
N LYS A 57 24.10 12.04 7.32
CA LYS A 57 24.80 12.97 8.21
C LYS A 57 25.02 14.34 7.55
N LYS A 58 25.40 14.36 6.26
CA LYS A 58 25.56 15.60 5.49
C LYS A 58 24.24 16.38 5.42
N LEU A 59 23.15 15.73 5.00
CA LEU A 59 21.85 16.38 4.81
C LEU A 59 21.28 16.86 6.15
N LEU A 60 21.34 16.06 7.23
CA LEU A 60 20.91 16.51 8.55
C LEU A 60 21.67 17.74 9.06
N ARG A 61 22.95 17.89 8.67
CA ARG A 61 23.73 19.10 9.00
C ARG A 61 23.29 20.30 8.16
N GLN A 62 23.04 20.11 6.87
CA GLN A 62 22.56 21.17 5.97
C GLN A 62 21.19 21.69 6.42
N PHE A 63 20.24 20.78 6.63
CA PHE A 63 18.87 21.08 7.09
C PHE A 63 18.75 21.12 8.62
N ARG A 64 19.74 21.69 9.33
CA ARG A 64 19.70 21.80 10.81
C ARG A 64 18.60 22.77 11.30
N ASN A 65 18.39 23.85 10.55
CA ASN A 65 17.39 24.89 10.81
C ASN A 65 16.69 25.28 9.49
N PRO A 66 15.94 24.36 8.88
CA PRO A 66 15.37 24.61 7.57
C PRO A 66 14.14 25.52 7.65
N GLU A 67 13.87 26.19 6.54
CA GLU A 67 12.60 26.87 6.27
C GLU A 67 11.71 25.91 5.49
N ILE A 68 10.42 25.88 5.83
CA ILE A 68 9.46 24.97 5.21
C ILE A 68 8.30 25.80 4.71
N GLU A 69 8.02 25.66 3.43
CA GLU A 69 6.96 26.36 2.73
C GLU A 69 6.09 25.34 1.99
N SER A 70 4.82 25.69 1.82
CA SER A 70 3.85 24.96 1.03
C SER A 70 3.55 25.69 -0.28
N GLN A 71 3.09 24.94 -1.28
CA GLN A 71 2.57 25.48 -2.54
C GLN A 71 3.54 26.45 -3.27
N VAL A 72 4.83 26.09 -3.32
CA VAL A 72 5.86 26.98 -3.88
C VAL A 72 5.91 26.90 -5.41
N PRO A 73 5.72 28.02 -6.14
CA PRO A 73 5.86 28.03 -7.60
C PRO A 73 7.31 27.78 -8.04
N SER A 74 7.49 27.00 -9.10
CA SER A 74 8.79 26.72 -9.71
C SER A 74 8.65 26.42 -11.20
N GLY A 75 8.76 27.47 -12.03
CA GLY A 75 8.46 27.39 -13.46
C GLY A 75 7.00 27.02 -13.68
N ASP A 76 6.72 26.07 -14.57
CA ASP A 76 5.36 25.58 -14.87
C ASP A 76 4.86 24.53 -13.86
N SER A 77 5.25 24.63 -12.59
CA SER A 77 4.89 23.65 -11.56
C SER A 77 4.80 24.29 -10.19
N ILE A 78 4.02 23.67 -9.32
CA ILE A 78 3.88 24.05 -7.91
C ILE A 78 4.36 22.86 -7.09
N PHE A 79 5.26 23.11 -6.15
CA PHE A 79 5.74 22.11 -5.21
C PHE A 79 4.86 22.13 -3.97
N ASP A 80 4.27 20.98 -3.62
CA ASP A 80 3.36 20.90 -2.48
C ASP A 80 4.06 21.31 -1.18
N ILE A 81 5.25 20.75 -0.89
CA ILE A 81 6.10 21.16 0.24
C ILE A 81 7.54 21.34 -0.23
N SER A 82 8.16 22.46 0.15
CA SER A 82 9.58 22.73 -0.04
C SER A 82 10.27 22.97 1.30
N ILE A 83 11.37 22.25 1.53
CA ILE A 83 12.23 22.41 2.70
C ILE A 83 13.56 22.98 2.23
N TYR A 84 13.89 24.19 2.67
CA TYR A 84 15.08 24.92 2.29
C TYR A 84 16.16 24.83 3.35
N SER A 85 17.41 24.62 2.91
CA SER A 85 18.56 24.78 3.78
C SER A 85 18.95 26.26 3.83
N LYS A 86 19.07 26.85 5.02
CA LYS A 86 19.61 28.22 5.16
C LYS A 86 21.09 28.34 4.80
N ASN A 87 21.80 27.22 4.73
CA ASN A 87 23.26 27.19 4.57
C ASN A 87 23.70 26.62 3.21
N SER A 88 22.77 26.39 2.28
CA SER A 88 23.06 25.86 0.94
C SER A 88 21.87 25.98 0.01
N ASP A 89 22.10 26.02 -1.29
CA ASP A 89 21.02 26.03 -2.31
C ASP A 89 20.26 24.69 -2.44
N GLU A 90 20.63 23.69 -1.63
CA GLU A 90 19.93 22.41 -1.58
C GLU A 90 18.55 22.55 -0.93
N ARG A 91 17.55 21.94 -1.56
CA ARG A 91 16.18 21.85 -1.04
C ARG A 91 15.67 20.41 -1.10
N ILE A 92 14.70 20.08 -0.23
CA ILE A 92 13.91 18.86 -0.32
C ILE A 92 12.51 19.25 -0.80
N ILE A 93 12.09 18.68 -1.92
CA ILE A 93 10.76 18.82 -2.51
C ILE A 93 9.98 17.57 -2.12
N ILE A 94 8.80 17.77 -1.56
CA ILE A 94 7.88 16.68 -1.24
C ILE A 94 6.62 16.90 -2.06
N GLU A 95 6.34 15.93 -2.92
CA GLU A 95 5.04 15.82 -3.56
C GLU A 95 4.10 15.12 -2.59
N ASN A 96 2.97 15.76 -2.27
CA ASN A 96 1.94 15.23 -1.40
C ASN A 96 0.77 14.71 -2.24
N LYS A 97 0.24 13.55 -1.85
CA LYS A 97 -1.01 13.02 -2.37
C LYS A 97 -1.85 12.53 -1.21
N VAL A 98 -3.13 12.91 -1.19
CA VAL A 98 -4.08 12.49 -0.17
C VAL A 98 -5.20 11.69 -0.81
N GLY A 99 -5.72 12.16 -1.94
CA GLY A 99 -6.81 11.49 -2.67
C GLY A 99 -6.52 11.25 -4.15
N SER A 100 -5.52 11.94 -4.72
CA SER A 100 -5.16 11.79 -6.13
C SER A 100 -4.13 10.68 -6.35
N LYS A 101 -4.13 10.11 -7.56
CA LYS A 101 -3.17 9.07 -7.91
C LYS A 101 -1.77 9.70 -7.99
N PRO A 102 -0.73 9.06 -7.43
CA PRO A 102 0.63 9.54 -7.54
C PRO A 102 1.05 9.74 -9.00
N CYS A 103 1.39 10.97 -9.37
CA CYS A 103 1.88 11.30 -10.70
C CYS A 103 3.39 11.02 -10.78
N ILE A 104 3.76 9.82 -11.23
CA ILE A 104 5.17 9.43 -11.38
C ILE A 104 5.91 10.39 -12.33
N ASP A 105 5.22 10.92 -13.33
CA ASP A 105 5.81 11.82 -14.32
C ASP A 105 6.19 13.17 -13.72
N GLN A 106 5.46 13.63 -12.70
CA GLN A 106 5.80 14.82 -11.92
C GLN A 106 7.06 14.59 -11.08
N ILE A 107 7.17 13.45 -10.39
CA ILE A 107 8.40 13.07 -9.67
C ILE A 107 9.60 12.98 -10.64
N ARG A 108 9.41 12.40 -11.83
CA ARG A 108 10.46 12.36 -12.87
C ARG A 108 10.83 13.75 -13.35
N LYS A 109 9.85 14.66 -13.54
CA LYS A 109 10.10 16.05 -13.93
C LYS A 109 10.99 16.75 -12.91
N TYR A 110 10.68 16.63 -11.61
CA TYR A 110 11.48 17.23 -10.53
C TYR A 110 12.90 16.65 -10.43
N LEU A 111 13.03 15.33 -10.61
CA LEU A 111 14.34 14.69 -10.58
C LEU A 111 15.20 15.04 -11.81
N LYS A 112 14.59 15.28 -12.97
CA LYS A 112 15.27 15.74 -14.19
C LYS A 112 15.72 17.20 -14.11
N SER A 113 14.93 18.06 -13.46
CA SER A 113 15.29 19.47 -13.30
C SER A 113 16.45 19.70 -12.33
N ASN A 114 16.81 18.67 -11.54
CA ASN A 114 17.95 18.70 -10.62
C ASN A 114 17.88 19.87 -9.61
N ILE A 115 16.66 20.30 -9.27
CA ILE A 115 16.40 21.45 -8.37
C ILE A 115 16.62 21.09 -6.90
N GLY A 116 16.52 19.81 -6.53
CA GLY A 116 16.75 19.36 -5.16
C GLY A 116 16.59 17.85 -4.98
N TYR A 117 16.48 17.43 -3.73
CA TYR A 117 16.06 16.09 -3.36
C TYR A 117 14.53 15.98 -3.46
N VAL A 118 14.02 14.81 -3.84
CA VAL A 118 12.59 14.61 -4.06
C VAL A 118 12.07 13.45 -3.20
N ALA A 119 10.97 13.68 -2.50
CA ALA A 119 10.21 12.68 -1.77
C ALA A 119 8.77 12.65 -2.26
N LEU A 120 8.10 11.51 -2.11
CA LEU A 120 6.67 11.36 -2.37
C LEU A 120 5.99 10.93 -1.06
N LEU A 121 4.97 11.67 -0.63
CA LEU A 121 4.18 11.37 0.56
C LEU A 121 2.75 11.00 0.15
N THR A 122 2.27 9.82 0.53
CA THR A 122 0.92 9.34 0.16
C THR A 122 0.25 8.60 1.31
N PRO A 123 -1.07 8.31 1.25
CA PRO A 123 -1.76 7.65 2.36
C PRO A 123 -1.33 6.18 2.52
N THR A 124 -1.16 5.49 1.40
CA THR A 124 -0.77 4.07 1.34
C THR A 124 0.58 3.90 0.65
N ASN A 125 1.23 2.74 0.83
CA ASN A 125 2.48 2.43 0.13
C ASN A 125 2.27 2.40 -1.40
N VAL A 126 3.10 3.08 -2.18
CA VAL A 126 2.97 3.11 -3.64
C VAL A 126 4.21 2.51 -4.26
N ASN A 127 4.04 1.33 -4.87
CA ASN A 127 5.13 0.55 -5.44
C ASN A 127 5.75 1.10 -6.74
N SER A 128 5.28 2.25 -7.23
CA SER A 128 5.54 2.65 -8.62
C SER A 128 6.77 3.54 -8.82
N VAL A 129 7.41 4.02 -7.75
CA VAL A 129 8.51 4.98 -7.84
C VAL A 129 9.83 4.34 -7.41
N ASN A 130 10.21 3.22 -8.02
CA ASN A 130 11.55 2.65 -7.83
C ASN A 130 12.55 3.43 -8.72
N GLN A 131 12.87 4.66 -8.31
CA GLN A 131 13.80 5.51 -9.05
C GLN A 131 15.22 5.33 -8.51
N LYS A 132 16.12 4.81 -9.36
CA LYS A 132 17.57 4.66 -9.08
C LYS A 132 18.31 6.02 -8.98
N ASN A 133 17.60 7.12 -8.76
CA ASN A 133 18.19 8.46 -8.71
C ASN A 133 18.68 8.76 -7.28
N ARG A 134 19.95 9.16 -7.13
CA ARG A 134 20.56 9.52 -5.85
C ARG A 134 19.87 10.67 -5.10
N ARG A 135 19.09 11.49 -5.81
CA ARG A 135 18.32 12.61 -5.25
C ARG A 135 16.89 12.23 -4.89
N TYR A 136 16.44 11.02 -5.25
CA TYR A 136 15.15 10.53 -4.79
C TYR A 136 15.30 9.96 -3.37
N LEU A 137 14.65 10.59 -2.40
CA LEU A 137 14.71 10.19 -1.00
C LEU A 137 13.86 8.95 -0.71
N GLY A 138 12.83 8.73 -1.52
CA GLY A 138 11.95 7.58 -1.41
C GLY A 138 10.48 7.94 -1.39
N HIS A 139 9.69 6.91 -1.13
CA HIS A 139 8.26 6.98 -0.91
C HIS A 139 7.98 6.87 0.59
N PHE A 140 7.12 7.74 1.11
CA PHE A 140 6.77 7.83 2.52
C PHE A 140 5.25 7.79 2.68
N CYS A 141 4.79 7.33 3.83
CA CYS A 141 3.36 7.22 4.13
C CYS A 141 2.92 8.19 5.22
N TRP A 142 1.72 8.73 5.06
CA TRP A 142 1.08 9.56 6.07
C TRP A 142 0.92 8.82 7.41
N LYS A 143 0.75 7.50 7.42
CA LYS A 143 0.70 6.73 8.68
C LYS A 143 1.97 6.84 9.52
N ASP A 144 3.14 7.01 8.88
CA ASP A 144 4.40 7.19 9.59
C ASP A 144 4.52 8.62 10.12
N VAL A 145 4.04 9.60 9.35
CA VAL A 145 3.90 10.99 9.81
C VAL A 145 2.96 11.07 11.02
N TYR A 146 1.80 10.41 10.97
CA TYR A 146 0.87 10.29 12.09
C TYR A 146 1.58 9.74 13.34
N LYS A 147 2.36 8.65 13.20
CA LYS A 147 3.11 8.07 14.33
C LYS A 147 4.14 9.04 14.92
N ILE A 148 4.75 9.87 14.08
CA ILE A 148 5.68 10.92 14.54
C ILE A 148 4.92 12.00 15.31
N ILE A 149 3.80 12.50 14.76
CA ILE A 149 2.96 13.52 15.40
C ILE A 149 2.40 13.01 16.71
N LYS A 150 1.85 11.79 16.75
CA LYS A 150 1.32 11.15 17.96
C LYS A 150 2.34 11.11 19.10
N LYS A 151 3.57 10.69 18.83
CA LYS A 151 4.64 10.67 19.84
C LYS A 151 5.02 12.06 20.35
N MET A 152 4.79 13.11 19.55
CA MET A 152 5.00 14.49 19.95
C MET A 152 3.82 15.01 20.76
N TYR A 153 2.60 14.73 20.31
CA TYR A 153 1.37 15.04 21.00
C TYR A 153 1.34 14.43 22.41
N GLU A 154 1.69 13.15 22.55
CA GLU A 154 1.79 12.45 23.85
C GLU A 154 2.79 13.11 24.82
N LYS A 155 3.75 13.87 24.31
CA LYS A 155 4.77 14.58 25.12
C LYS A 155 4.42 16.04 25.42
N GLN A 156 3.72 16.70 24.50
CA GLN A 156 3.53 18.16 24.52
C GLN A 156 2.08 18.58 24.73
N GLY A 157 1.10 17.70 24.47
CA GLY A 157 -0.32 17.98 24.63
C GLY A 157 -0.86 19.06 23.69
N SER A 158 -0.28 19.24 22.50
CA SER A 158 -0.69 20.30 21.57
C SER A 158 -2.08 20.03 20.98
N GLU A 159 -3.05 20.89 21.30
CA GLU A 159 -4.44 20.76 20.81
C GLU A 159 -4.50 20.68 19.27
N ILE A 160 -3.75 21.53 18.58
CA ILE A 160 -3.72 21.54 17.11
C ILE A 160 -3.15 20.24 16.52
N MET A 161 -2.18 19.61 17.18
CA MET A 161 -1.70 18.27 16.79
C MET A 161 -2.79 17.22 17.01
N GLY A 162 -3.54 17.31 18.12
CA GLY A 162 -4.67 16.43 18.41
C GLY A 162 -5.78 16.53 17.37
N GLU A 163 -6.17 17.75 16.99
CA GLU A 163 -7.16 18.00 15.94
C GLU A 163 -6.68 17.49 14.57
N PHE A 164 -5.39 17.68 14.24
CA PHE A 164 -4.85 17.20 12.97
C PHE A 164 -4.77 15.67 12.93
N MET A 165 -4.42 15.03 14.04
CA MET A 165 -4.44 13.56 14.13
C MET A 165 -5.85 12.99 13.90
N LYS A 166 -6.88 13.57 14.53
CA LYS A 166 -8.28 13.18 14.27
C LYS A 166 -8.64 13.36 12.79
N TYR A 167 -8.26 14.50 12.21
CA TYR A 167 -8.48 14.76 10.79
C TYR A 167 -7.80 13.72 9.89
N MET A 168 -6.54 13.35 10.20
CA MET A 168 -5.82 12.28 9.50
C MET A 168 -6.52 10.92 9.62
N GLU A 169 -7.12 10.59 10.77
CA GLU A 169 -7.88 9.35 10.95
C GLU A 169 -9.11 9.32 10.05
N GLU A 170 -9.87 10.42 10.00
CA GLU A 170 -11.06 10.54 9.16
C GLU A 170 -10.73 10.51 7.66
N LYS A 171 -9.60 11.09 7.27
CA LYS A 171 -9.06 11.02 5.90
C LYS A 171 -8.29 9.72 5.59
N ASN A 172 -8.32 8.73 6.49
CA ASN A 172 -7.68 7.42 6.29
C ASN A 172 -6.16 7.48 6.08
N MET A 173 -5.54 8.51 6.66
CA MET A 173 -4.10 8.75 6.69
C MET A 173 -3.44 8.27 7.99
N GLY A 174 -4.24 7.90 8.99
CA GLY A 174 -3.79 7.25 10.22
C GLY A 174 -3.40 5.77 10.03
N PRO A 175 -2.88 5.12 11.08
CA PRO A 175 -2.67 3.67 11.08
C PRO A 175 -3.99 2.92 10.91
N LEU A 176 -3.93 1.73 10.32
CA LEU A 176 -5.09 0.83 10.30
C LEU A 176 -5.54 0.54 11.73
N SER A 177 -6.85 0.69 11.99
CA SER A 177 -7.44 0.26 13.25
C SER A 177 -7.51 -1.27 13.32
N ASN A 178 -7.44 -1.83 14.53
CA ASN A 178 -7.56 -3.28 14.74
C ASN A 178 -8.99 -3.74 14.47
N PHE A 179 -9.19 -4.89 13.83
CA PHE A 179 -10.51 -5.49 13.66
C PHE A 179 -11.08 -5.90 15.02
N THR A 180 -12.22 -5.34 15.43
CA THR A 180 -12.86 -5.74 16.68
C THR A 180 -13.53 -7.11 16.53
N GLU A 181 -13.76 -7.82 17.65
CA GLU A 181 -14.52 -9.08 17.64
C GLU A 181 -15.91 -8.89 17.02
N LYS A 182 -16.57 -7.77 17.31
CA LYS A 182 -17.87 -7.43 16.75
C LYS A 182 -17.81 -7.21 15.23
N GLU A 183 -16.75 -6.57 14.72
CA GLU A 183 -16.56 -6.39 13.27
C GLU A 183 -16.32 -7.72 12.56
N ILE A 184 -15.55 -8.63 13.16
CA ILE A 184 -15.29 -9.96 12.59
C ILE A 184 -16.56 -10.83 12.64
N ALA A 185 -17.29 -10.81 13.75
CA ALA A 185 -18.52 -11.58 13.93
C ALA A 185 -19.66 -11.11 13.00
N ASN A 186 -19.68 -9.82 12.65
CA ASN A 186 -20.68 -9.24 11.75
C ASN A 186 -20.09 -8.89 10.37
N ALA A 187 -19.05 -9.59 9.94
CA ALA A 187 -18.36 -9.27 8.69
C ALA A 187 -19.30 -9.32 7.47
N ALA A 188 -20.29 -10.23 7.49
CA ALA A 188 -21.25 -10.43 6.40
C ALA A 188 -22.22 -9.26 6.19
N THR A 189 -22.42 -8.41 7.21
CA THR A 189 -23.46 -7.36 7.21
C THR A 189 -22.91 -5.97 7.55
N GLY A 190 -21.66 -5.88 7.99
CA GLY A 190 -21.05 -4.63 8.45
C GLY A 190 -20.36 -3.84 7.34
N TYR A 191 -20.95 -2.72 6.91
CA TYR A 191 -20.31 -1.76 6.00
C TYR A 191 -18.93 -1.28 6.51
N GLY A 192 -18.82 -1.07 7.83
CA GLY A 192 -17.57 -0.69 8.49
C GLY A 192 -16.46 -1.74 8.34
N PHE A 193 -16.82 -3.04 8.34
CA PHE A 193 -15.88 -4.12 8.11
C PHE A 193 -15.33 -4.08 6.68
N ILE A 194 -16.20 -3.92 5.67
CA ILE A 194 -15.81 -3.91 4.25
C ILE A 194 -14.78 -2.82 3.98
N THR A 195 -15.07 -1.58 4.39
CA THR A 195 -14.15 -0.43 4.18
C THR A 195 -12.78 -0.67 4.82
N LYS A 196 -12.76 -1.30 5.99
CA LYS A 196 -11.52 -1.61 6.71
C LYS A 196 -10.76 -2.77 6.07
N ALA A 197 -11.47 -3.79 5.61
CA ALA A 197 -10.93 -4.92 4.88
C ALA A 197 -10.31 -4.50 3.55
N GLU A 198 -10.90 -3.55 2.82
CA GLU A 198 -10.34 -2.98 1.59
C GLU A 198 -8.97 -2.33 1.84
N LYS A 199 -8.87 -1.47 2.85
CA LYS A 199 -7.61 -0.83 3.23
C LYS A 199 -6.57 -1.85 3.68
N PHE A 200 -7.00 -2.83 4.49
CA PHE A 200 -6.14 -3.93 4.92
C PHE A 200 -5.56 -4.71 3.73
N VAL A 201 -6.41 -5.11 2.78
CA VAL A 201 -5.99 -5.88 1.59
C VAL A 201 -5.12 -5.02 0.68
N GLU A 202 -5.36 -3.71 0.58
CA GLU A 202 -4.47 -2.78 -0.13
C GLU A 202 -3.08 -2.71 0.51
N GLU A 203 -2.98 -2.62 1.83
CA GLU A 203 -1.68 -2.65 2.52
C GLU A 203 -0.93 -3.97 2.31
N VAL A 204 -1.63 -5.10 2.38
CA VAL A 204 -1.04 -6.42 2.08
C VAL A 204 -0.55 -6.46 0.63
N LYS A 205 -1.34 -5.94 -0.31
CA LYS A 205 -0.94 -5.83 -1.72
C LYS A 205 0.35 -5.04 -1.88
N CYS A 206 0.51 -3.93 -1.18
CA CYS A 206 1.72 -3.13 -1.24
C CYS A 206 2.96 -3.93 -0.83
N GLY A 207 2.86 -4.78 0.19
CA GLY A 207 3.96 -5.64 0.63
C GLY A 207 4.24 -6.88 -0.24
N VAL A 208 3.23 -7.34 -1.01
CA VAL A 208 3.29 -8.56 -1.84
C VAL A 208 3.69 -8.26 -3.29
N GLU A 209 3.19 -7.17 -3.88
CA GLU A 209 3.39 -6.86 -5.29
C GLU A 209 4.87 -6.72 -5.72
N PRO A 210 5.78 -6.13 -4.93
CA PRO A 210 7.21 -6.08 -5.29
C PRO A 210 7.81 -7.48 -5.41
N TYR A 211 7.45 -8.37 -4.48
CA TYR A 211 7.91 -9.75 -4.48
C TYR A 211 7.38 -10.53 -5.70
N LEU A 212 6.10 -10.31 -6.07
CA LEU A 212 5.54 -10.88 -7.29
C LEU A 212 6.25 -10.37 -8.55
N CYS A 213 6.51 -9.06 -8.62
CA CYS A 213 7.25 -8.47 -9.73
C CYS A 213 8.66 -9.04 -9.84
N GLU A 214 9.40 -9.14 -8.75
CA GLU A 214 10.75 -9.73 -8.75
C GLU A 214 10.71 -11.22 -9.16
N THR A 215 9.77 -11.96 -8.59
CA THR A 215 9.64 -13.40 -8.78
C THR A 215 9.30 -13.79 -10.22
N PHE A 216 8.37 -13.08 -10.86
CA PHE A 216 7.79 -13.51 -12.12
C PHE A 216 8.22 -12.67 -13.32
N ASN A 217 8.89 -11.54 -13.10
CA ASN A 217 8.96 -10.48 -14.09
C ASN A 217 10.40 -10.09 -14.48
N LYS A 218 11.38 -11.02 -14.43
CA LYS A 218 12.80 -10.88 -14.86
C LYS A 218 13.02 -9.87 -16.03
N GLY A 219 13.02 -8.57 -15.76
CA GLY A 219 13.16 -7.50 -16.77
C GLY A 219 11.91 -7.06 -17.56
N ARG A 220 10.67 -7.52 -17.28
CA ARG A 220 9.45 -7.03 -17.96
C ARG A 220 8.69 -6.03 -17.09
N SER A 221 8.50 -4.81 -17.61
CA SER A 221 7.80 -3.74 -16.91
C SER A 221 6.28 -3.94 -16.94
N LYS A 222 5.66 -3.82 -15.76
CA LYS A 222 4.21 -3.63 -15.50
C LYS A 222 3.35 -4.88 -15.50
N ILE A 223 3.38 -5.63 -14.39
CA ILE A 223 2.19 -6.40 -13.98
C ILE A 223 1.45 -5.54 -12.97
N LYS A 224 0.16 -5.29 -13.22
CA LYS A 224 -0.74 -4.63 -12.28
C LYS A 224 -1.62 -5.69 -11.66
N LEU A 225 -1.65 -5.74 -10.33
CA LEU A 225 -2.71 -6.46 -9.63
C LEU A 225 -4.05 -5.84 -10.02
N LYS A 226 -4.99 -6.67 -10.47
CA LYS A 226 -6.36 -6.23 -10.74
C LYS A 226 -7.20 -6.49 -9.49
N SER A 227 -7.93 -5.50 -9.02
CA SER A 227 -9.01 -5.76 -8.07
C SER A 227 -10.06 -6.64 -8.76
N GLY A 228 -10.68 -7.54 -8.00
CA GLY A 228 -11.87 -8.25 -8.47
C GLY A 228 -12.90 -8.34 -7.35
N ASN A 229 -14.07 -7.76 -7.60
CA ASN A 229 -15.28 -7.96 -6.82
C ASN A 229 -16.17 -8.92 -7.62
N SER A 230 -16.01 -10.23 -7.40
CA SER A 230 -16.93 -11.21 -8.00
C SER A 230 -18.21 -11.40 -7.18
N ASN A 231 -18.30 -10.74 -6.02
CA ASN A 231 -19.53 -10.54 -5.26
C ASN A 231 -19.30 -9.32 -4.35
N PRO A 232 -20.01 -8.19 -4.53
CA PRO A 232 -19.70 -6.93 -3.84
C PRO A 232 -19.69 -7.03 -2.31
N ASP A 233 -20.37 -8.03 -1.74
CA ASP A 233 -20.54 -8.14 -0.28
C ASP A 233 -19.66 -9.21 0.39
N ARG A 234 -18.91 -10.02 -0.37
CA ARG A 234 -18.22 -11.21 0.20
C ARG A 234 -16.78 -11.42 -0.22
N LEU A 235 -16.24 -10.63 -1.15
CA LEU A 235 -14.89 -10.85 -1.67
C LEU A 235 -14.16 -9.55 -1.99
N ILE A 236 -13.08 -9.28 -1.28
CA ILE A 236 -12.13 -8.19 -1.55
C ILE A 236 -10.81 -8.84 -1.95
N SER A 237 -10.40 -8.68 -3.20
CA SER A 237 -9.27 -9.47 -3.71
C SER A 237 -8.46 -8.83 -4.83
N TYR A 238 -7.19 -9.23 -4.89
CA TYR A 238 -6.24 -8.85 -5.93
C TYR A 238 -5.79 -10.07 -6.72
N TYR A 239 -5.67 -9.89 -8.04
CA TYR A 239 -5.25 -10.93 -8.98
C TYR A 239 -3.99 -10.55 -9.73
N PHE A 240 -3.02 -11.44 -9.67
CA PHE A 240 -1.82 -11.46 -10.48
C PHE A 240 -1.99 -12.45 -11.63
N TYR A 241 -1.79 -11.98 -12.86
CA TYR A 241 -1.80 -12.80 -14.07
C TYR A 241 -0.36 -12.91 -14.59
N PRO A 242 0.29 -14.08 -14.45
CA PRO A 242 1.63 -14.27 -15.00
C PRO A 242 1.63 -14.02 -16.52
N PRO A 243 2.68 -13.39 -17.08
CA PRO A 243 2.74 -13.11 -18.50
C PRO A 243 2.75 -14.41 -19.31
N PRO A 244 1.98 -14.48 -20.42
CA PRO A 244 1.95 -15.67 -21.26
C PRO A 244 3.32 -15.92 -21.92
N LYS A 245 3.60 -17.18 -22.25
CA LYS A 245 4.63 -17.55 -23.23
C LYS A 245 3.90 -17.84 -24.56
N GLY A 246 4.24 -17.13 -25.63
CA GLY A 246 3.66 -17.36 -26.97
C GLY A 246 2.36 -16.58 -27.27
N ARG A 247 1.62 -17.06 -28.28
CA ARG A 247 0.43 -16.38 -28.86
C ARG A 247 -0.87 -16.58 -28.08
N GLU A 248 -0.93 -17.54 -27.16
CA GLU A 248 -2.15 -17.83 -26.40
C GLU A 248 -2.24 -17.06 -25.07
N LYS A 249 -3.42 -16.47 -24.83
CA LYS A 249 -3.78 -15.76 -23.59
C LYS A 249 -4.16 -16.77 -22.50
N TYR A 250 -3.20 -17.54 -21.98
CA TYR A 250 -3.45 -18.43 -20.85
C TYR A 250 -3.66 -17.61 -19.56
N ARG A 251 -4.85 -17.72 -18.94
CA ARG A 251 -5.18 -16.98 -17.71
C ARG A 251 -5.17 -17.92 -16.51
N MET A 252 -3.97 -18.41 -16.18
CA MET A 252 -3.68 -18.77 -14.80
C MET A 252 -3.62 -17.47 -14.00
N TYR A 253 -4.06 -17.50 -12.75
CA TYR A 253 -3.95 -16.38 -11.83
C TYR A 253 -3.46 -16.85 -10.47
N LEU A 254 -2.79 -15.95 -9.78
CA LEU A 254 -2.58 -16.00 -8.34
C LEU A 254 -3.42 -14.87 -7.75
N GLY A 255 -4.24 -15.16 -6.74
CA GLY A 255 -5.02 -14.17 -6.03
C GLY A 255 -4.81 -14.22 -4.54
N PHE A 256 -5.02 -13.10 -3.87
CA PHE A 256 -5.13 -13.04 -2.42
C PHE A 256 -6.15 -11.97 -2.04
N GLY A 257 -6.69 -12.07 -0.83
CA GLY A 257 -7.74 -11.17 -0.39
C GLY A 257 -8.42 -11.64 0.87
N ILE A 258 -9.56 -11.03 1.19
CA ILE A 258 -10.46 -11.46 2.24
C ILE A 258 -11.73 -12.00 1.59
N GLN A 259 -12.20 -13.15 2.08
CA GLN A 259 -13.47 -13.75 1.71
C GLN A 259 -14.26 -14.09 2.97
N ILE A 260 -15.57 -13.85 2.92
CA ILE A 260 -16.51 -14.29 3.96
C ILE A 260 -17.05 -15.66 3.55
N TYR A 261 -16.87 -16.64 4.43
CA TYR A 261 -17.27 -18.03 4.20
C TYR A 261 -18.68 -18.31 4.74
N ASP A 262 -19.14 -19.55 4.57
CA ASP A 262 -20.49 -19.99 4.93
C ASP A 262 -20.74 -19.93 6.46
N ASP A 263 -19.68 -19.87 7.26
CA ASP A 263 -19.71 -19.65 8.72
C ASP A 263 -19.80 -18.15 9.09
N GLU A 264 -20.04 -17.28 8.11
CA GLU A 264 -20.10 -15.81 8.21
C GLU A 264 -18.81 -15.14 8.70
N ARG A 265 -17.71 -15.89 8.81
CA ARG A 265 -16.42 -15.36 9.25
C ARG A 265 -15.56 -14.94 8.08
N PRO A 266 -14.78 -13.86 8.23
CA PRO A 266 -13.82 -13.44 7.23
C PRO A 266 -12.50 -14.22 7.37
N TYR A 267 -12.02 -14.74 6.25
CA TYR A 267 -10.72 -15.37 6.15
C TYR A 267 -9.88 -14.66 5.10
N PHE A 268 -8.60 -14.47 5.41
CA PHE A 268 -7.64 -14.10 4.38
C PHE A 268 -7.33 -15.34 3.55
N PHE A 269 -7.40 -15.24 2.24
CA PHE A 269 -7.10 -16.36 1.34
C PHE A 269 -5.93 -16.04 0.42
N ILE A 270 -5.27 -17.10 -0.02
CA ILE A 270 -4.35 -17.11 -1.16
C ILE A 270 -4.85 -18.21 -2.08
N ARG A 271 -4.98 -17.92 -3.38
CA ARG A 271 -5.46 -18.89 -4.36
C ARG A 271 -4.66 -18.87 -5.65
N ILE A 272 -4.55 -20.02 -6.28
CA ILE A 272 -4.07 -20.18 -7.64
C ILE A 272 -5.17 -20.87 -8.44
N GLY A 273 -5.45 -20.38 -9.64
CA GLY A 273 -6.49 -20.99 -10.46
C GLY A 273 -6.31 -20.75 -11.94
N VAL A 274 -7.14 -21.45 -12.72
CA VAL A 274 -7.29 -21.24 -14.16
C VAL A 274 -8.75 -21.00 -14.50
N TRP A 275 -8.99 -19.97 -15.31
CA TRP A 275 -10.33 -19.62 -15.76
C TRP A 275 -10.84 -20.57 -16.84
N THR A 276 -12.14 -20.87 -16.79
CA THR A 276 -12.96 -21.68 -17.72
C THR A 276 -12.94 -23.20 -17.51
N LYS A 277 -14.10 -23.82 -17.78
CA LYS A 277 -14.31 -25.27 -17.71
C LYS A 277 -13.33 -26.04 -18.60
N LYS A 278 -13.14 -25.60 -19.85
CA LYS A 278 -12.18 -26.23 -20.79
C LYS A 278 -10.77 -26.33 -20.18
N ARG A 279 -10.30 -25.29 -19.50
CA ARG A 279 -8.96 -25.27 -18.89
C ARG A 279 -8.91 -26.08 -17.61
N ARG A 280 -9.97 -26.06 -16.82
CA ARG A 280 -10.14 -26.95 -15.68
C ARG A 280 -9.98 -28.40 -16.10
N ASP A 281 -10.67 -28.84 -17.15
CA ASP A 281 -10.62 -30.23 -17.61
C ASP A 281 -9.21 -30.65 -18.03
N ILE A 282 -8.46 -29.75 -18.68
CA ILE A 282 -7.05 -29.98 -19.05
C ILE A 282 -6.18 -30.15 -17.79
N VAL A 283 -6.26 -29.20 -16.86
CA VAL A 283 -5.44 -29.17 -15.64
C VAL A 283 -5.79 -30.33 -14.69
N GLU A 284 -7.06 -30.73 -14.62
CA GLU A 284 -7.49 -31.87 -13.80
C GLU A 284 -7.02 -33.22 -14.35
N LYS A 285 -6.88 -33.35 -15.67
CA LYS A 285 -6.39 -34.59 -16.29
C LYS A 285 -4.86 -34.72 -16.22
N ASP A 286 -4.13 -33.60 -16.18
CA ASP A 286 -2.67 -33.59 -16.11
C ASP A 286 -2.16 -34.32 -14.85
N HIS A 287 -1.33 -35.35 -15.06
CA HIS A 287 -0.79 -36.17 -13.96
C HIS A 287 0.14 -35.37 -13.05
N GLU A 288 1.00 -34.52 -13.63
CA GLU A 288 1.99 -33.77 -12.86
C GLU A 288 1.33 -32.69 -11.99
N VAL A 289 0.34 -31.97 -12.53
CA VAL A 289 -0.45 -31.00 -11.78
C VAL A 289 -1.19 -31.69 -10.63
N ARG A 290 -1.83 -32.83 -10.88
CA ARG A 290 -2.52 -33.60 -9.82
C ARG A 290 -1.59 -33.99 -8.68
N GLU A 291 -0.41 -34.53 -8.99
CA GLU A 291 0.55 -34.95 -7.96
C GLU A 291 1.08 -33.75 -7.16
N LYS A 292 1.34 -32.62 -7.81
CA LYS A 292 1.75 -31.38 -7.13
C LYS A 292 0.61 -30.78 -6.29
N ALA A 293 -0.62 -30.82 -6.77
CA ALA A 293 -1.80 -30.41 -6.01
C ALA A 293 -1.99 -31.27 -4.76
N LYS A 294 -1.83 -32.60 -4.86
CA LYS A 294 -1.85 -33.50 -3.69
C LYS A 294 -0.78 -33.13 -2.66
N LYS A 295 0.44 -32.79 -3.10
CA LYS A 295 1.51 -32.31 -2.20
C LYS A 295 1.13 -31.00 -1.47
N LEU A 296 0.41 -30.09 -2.12
CA LEU A 296 -0.10 -28.89 -1.46
C LEU A 296 -1.25 -29.18 -0.50
N LYS A 297 -2.13 -30.12 -0.83
CA LYS A 297 -3.23 -30.53 0.05
C LYS A 297 -2.72 -31.03 1.41
N ARG A 298 -1.64 -31.83 1.39
CA ARG A 298 -0.93 -32.25 2.61
C ARG A 298 -0.32 -31.09 3.42
N LYS A 299 -0.22 -29.89 2.83
CA LYS A 299 0.28 -28.66 3.47
C LYS A 299 -0.85 -27.66 3.80
N GLY A 300 -2.09 -28.15 3.88
CA GLY A 300 -3.28 -27.36 4.21
C GLY A 300 -3.74 -26.44 3.09
N TRP A 301 -3.55 -26.84 1.84
CA TRP A 301 -4.28 -26.24 0.72
C TRP A 301 -5.53 -27.06 0.42
N GLU A 302 -6.54 -26.43 -0.13
CA GLU A 302 -7.78 -27.09 -0.52
C GLU A 302 -8.09 -26.82 -1.98
N GLN A 303 -8.98 -27.62 -2.54
CA GLN A 303 -9.45 -27.47 -3.91
C GLN A 303 -10.96 -27.31 -3.88
N ASP A 304 -11.45 -26.15 -4.32
CA ASP A 304 -12.88 -25.94 -4.47
C ASP A 304 -13.34 -26.50 -5.82
N LYS A 305 -14.25 -27.49 -5.78
CA LYS A 305 -14.81 -28.13 -6.99
C LYS A 305 -16.13 -27.49 -7.44
N ARG A 306 -16.71 -26.57 -6.65
CA ARG A 306 -18.00 -25.93 -6.90
C ARG A 306 -17.94 -24.95 -8.06
N TYR A 307 -16.76 -24.38 -8.34
CA TYR A 307 -16.58 -23.40 -9.41
C TYR A 307 -16.30 -24.06 -10.77
N PRO A 308 -16.67 -23.42 -11.89
CA PRO A 308 -16.30 -23.86 -13.24
C PRO A 308 -14.79 -23.76 -13.50
N GLU A 309 -14.05 -23.14 -12.57
CA GLU A 309 -12.61 -22.97 -12.58
C GLU A 309 -11.92 -24.11 -11.82
N TRP A 310 -10.67 -24.39 -12.17
CA TRP A 310 -9.80 -25.16 -11.28
C TRP A 310 -9.11 -24.19 -10.34
N ILE A 311 -9.34 -24.35 -9.03
CA ILE A 311 -8.80 -23.46 -7.99
C ILE A 311 -8.18 -24.31 -6.89
N LEU A 312 -6.96 -23.95 -6.49
CA LEU A 312 -6.40 -24.32 -5.19
C LEU A 312 -6.29 -23.08 -4.33
N TRP A 313 -6.73 -23.17 -3.08
CA TRP A 313 -6.60 -22.07 -2.13
C TRP A 313 -6.01 -22.52 -0.81
N LYS A 314 -5.60 -21.53 -0.01
CA LYS A 314 -5.24 -21.67 1.38
C LYS A 314 -5.80 -20.49 2.14
N VAL A 315 -6.45 -20.76 3.26
CA VAL A 315 -7.08 -19.77 4.12
C VAL A 315 -6.27 -19.54 5.39
N PHE A 316 -6.41 -18.34 5.95
CA PHE A 316 -5.81 -17.89 7.19
C PHE A 316 -6.86 -17.11 7.97
N GLU A 317 -7.03 -17.45 9.23
CA GLU A 317 -7.97 -16.76 10.10
C GLU A 317 -7.59 -15.30 10.31
N MET A 318 -8.60 -14.43 10.28
CA MET A 318 -8.46 -13.06 10.75
C MET A 318 -8.69 -13.01 12.26
N LEU A 319 -7.69 -12.58 13.02
CA LEU A 319 -7.76 -12.54 14.48
C LEU A 319 -8.01 -11.12 14.97
N SER A 320 -9.07 -10.92 15.76
CA SER A 320 -9.54 -9.62 16.25
C SER A 320 -8.55 -8.89 17.16
N LYS A 321 -7.79 -9.63 17.98
CA LYS A 321 -6.88 -9.02 18.97
C LYS A 321 -5.50 -8.67 18.42
N LYS A 322 -5.24 -8.96 17.14
CA LYS A 322 -3.94 -8.65 16.54
C LYS A 322 -3.89 -7.18 16.16
N ASP A 323 -2.77 -6.54 16.51
CA ASP A 323 -2.37 -5.25 15.97
C ASP A 323 -2.41 -5.29 14.43
N ALA A 324 -3.10 -4.35 13.80
CA ALA A 324 -3.36 -4.35 12.37
C ALA A 324 -2.07 -4.37 11.54
N ASP A 325 -1.03 -3.62 11.95
CA ASP A 325 0.27 -3.62 11.29
C ASP A 325 0.95 -5.00 11.39
N LYS A 326 0.85 -5.67 12.56
CA LYS A 326 1.35 -7.06 12.71
C LYS A 326 0.57 -8.03 11.82
N LEU A 327 -0.75 -7.90 11.74
CA LEU A 327 -1.60 -8.75 10.91
C LEU A 327 -1.29 -8.56 9.42
N VAL A 328 -1.06 -7.32 8.96
CA VAL A 328 -0.61 -7.03 7.60
C VAL A 328 0.72 -7.73 7.31
N LYS A 329 1.72 -7.58 8.20
CA LYS A 329 3.03 -8.23 8.04
C LYS A 329 2.91 -9.75 7.96
N GLU A 330 2.07 -10.34 8.80
CA GLU A 330 1.78 -11.76 8.79
C GLU A 330 1.16 -12.22 7.47
N MET A 331 0.16 -11.51 6.95
CA MET A 331 -0.48 -11.87 5.67
C MET A 331 0.45 -11.66 4.47
N VAL A 332 1.31 -10.64 4.50
CA VAL A 332 2.38 -10.47 3.50
C VAL A 332 3.32 -11.68 3.51
N ASN A 333 3.78 -12.11 4.69
CA ASN A 333 4.68 -13.26 4.83
C ASN A 333 3.99 -14.57 4.42
N ASN A 334 2.74 -14.79 4.83
CA ASN A 334 1.94 -15.94 4.42
C ASN A 334 1.79 -16.00 2.90
N THR A 335 1.60 -14.85 2.25
CA THR A 335 1.52 -14.74 0.80
C THR A 335 2.82 -15.10 0.12
N LYS A 336 3.95 -14.50 0.55
CA LYS A 336 5.28 -14.81 0.02
C LYS A 336 5.63 -16.29 0.17
N ASN A 337 5.47 -16.84 1.38
CA ASN A 337 5.73 -18.25 1.68
C ASN A 337 4.88 -19.20 0.83
N SER A 338 3.63 -18.83 0.54
CA SER A 338 2.75 -19.62 -0.30
C SER A 338 3.21 -19.62 -1.76
N ILE A 339 3.64 -18.46 -2.27
CA ILE A 339 4.21 -18.33 -3.62
C ILE A 339 5.51 -19.16 -3.73
N GLU A 340 6.37 -19.12 -2.73
CA GLU A 340 7.59 -19.94 -2.69
C GLU A 340 7.29 -21.43 -2.70
N LYS A 341 6.28 -21.87 -1.93
CA LYS A 341 5.83 -23.26 -1.95
C LYS A 341 5.36 -23.64 -3.36
N LEU A 342 4.52 -22.83 -4.00
CA LEU A 342 4.06 -23.05 -5.38
C LEU A 342 5.23 -23.17 -6.37
N ARG A 343 6.29 -22.37 -6.19
CA ARG A 343 7.52 -22.42 -7.02
C ARG A 343 8.37 -23.64 -6.73
N SER A 344 8.58 -23.98 -5.47
CA SER A 344 9.42 -25.10 -5.04
C SER A 344 8.94 -26.43 -5.62
N ILE A 345 7.61 -26.60 -5.71
CA ILE A 345 7.00 -27.77 -6.35
C ILE A 345 6.76 -27.57 -7.85
N ARG A 346 7.14 -26.42 -8.42
CA ARG A 346 6.92 -26.04 -9.82
C ARG A 346 5.47 -26.21 -10.28
N LEU A 347 4.49 -25.94 -9.42
CA LEU A 347 3.07 -26.13 -9.77
C LEU A 347 2.63 -25.16 -10.86
N MET A 348 2.99 -23.87 -10.74
CA MET A 348 2.67 -22.86 -11.75
C MET A 348 3.26 -23.19 -13.13
N GLU A 349 4.44 -23.80 -13.16
CA GLU A 349 5.07 -24.23 -14.40
C GLU A 349 4.36 -25.45 -15.01
N SER A 350 3.92 -26.40 -14.18
CA SER A 350 3.11 -27.54 -14.63
C SER A 350 1.76 -27.11 -15.17
N ILE A 351 1.04 -26.22 -14.48
CA ILE A 351 -0.22 -25.68 -14.98
C ILE A 351 -0.01 -24.99 -16.33
N ARG A 352 1.07 -24.21 -16.44
CA ARG A 352 1.41 -23.57 -17.72
C ARG A 352 1.71 -24.59 -18.82
N ARG A 353 2.46 -25.66 -18.52
CA ARG A 353 2.78 -26.72 -19.49
C ARG A 353 1.54 -27.50 -19.91
N ALA A 354 0.67 -27.86 -18.97
CA ALA A 354 -0.57 -28.58 -19.25
C ALA A 354 -1.49 -27.78 -20.19
N LEU A 355 -1.45 -26.45 -20.10
CA LEU A 355 -2.23 -25.56 -20.95
C LEU A 355 -1.56 -25.22 -22.29
N SER A 356 -0.25 -25.47 -22.47
CA SER A 356 0.48 -25.22 -23.72
C SER A 356 0.28 -26.39 -24.67
#